data_AF-A0A559UBL2-F1
#
_entry.id   AF-A0A559UBL2-F1
#
_cell.length_a   1.000
_cell.length_b   1.000
_cell.length_c   1.000
_cell.angle_alpha   90.00
_cell.angle_beta   90.00
_cell.angle_gamma   90.00
#
_symmetry.space_group_name_H-M   'P 1'
#
loop_
_entity.id
_entity.type
_entity.pdbx_description
1 polymer ?
#
loop_
_entity_poly.entity_id
_entity_poly.type
_entity_poly.pdbx_seq_one_letter_code
_entity_poly.pdbx_strand_id
1 'polypeptide(L)'
;MSTPVGPARLRLRADAEFGILDHDFLDDTASRRVPARVVPNGDGAEFMITFYQPPGFSDQFFDEQIALVDTELSTLKSLLELQE
;
A
#
# COMPACT_ATOMS: atom_id res chain seq x y z
N MET A 1 -11.72 8.68 -2.96
CA MET A 1 -10.85 9.26 -4.01
C MET A 1 -11.42 8.86 -5.37
N SER A 2 -11.29 9.69 -6.40
CA SER A 2 -11.64 9.27 -7.77
C SER A 2 -10.42 8.55 -8.33
N THR A 3 -10.57 7.28 -8.70
CA THR A 3 -9.51 6.49 -9.34
C THR A 3 -9.86 6.30 -10.82
N PRO A 4 -8.91 5.90 -11.68
CA PRO A 4 -9.20 5.58 -13.08
C PRO A 4 -10.29 4.51 -13.27
N VAL A 5 -10.60 3.73 -12.23
CA VAL A 5 -11.64 2.67 -12.21
C VAL A 5 -12.93 3.09 -11.49
N GLY A 6 -13.08 4.34 -11.05
CA GLY A 6 -14.29 4.87 -10.39
C GLY A 6 -14.08 5.30 -8.92
N PRO A 7 -15.17 5.52 -8.16
CA PRO A 7 -15.10 5.93 -6.76
C PRO A 7 -14.52 4.79 -5.90
N ALA A 8 -13.28 4.94 -5.46
CA ALA A 8 -12.66 4.00 -4.53
C ALA A 8 -12.63 4.58 -3.11
N ARG A 9 -12.91 3.73 -2.12
CA ARG A 9 -12.71 4.03 -0.70
C ARG A 9 -11.55 3.19 -0.18
N LEU A 10 -10.62 3.85 0.50
CA LEU A 10 -9.56 3.20 1.25
C LEU A 10 -10.00 3.14 2.72
N ARG A 11 -9.92 1.95 3.33
CA ARG A 11 -10.10 1.77 4.77
C ARG A 11 -8.82 1.17 5.33
N LEU A 12 -8.27 1.81 6.37
CA LEU A 12 -7.11 1.30 7.09
C LEU A 12 -7.55 0.34 8.19
N ARG A 13 -6.83 -0.76 8.31
CA ARG A 13 -6.87 -1.68 9.45
C ARG A 13 -5.51 -1.63 10.13
N ALA A 14 -5.38 -0.66 11.03
CA ALA A 14 -4.14 -0.44 11.75
C ALA A 14 -4.16 -1.11 13.12
N ASP A 15 -3.05 -1.71 13.49
CA ASP A 15 -2.76 -2.16 14.84
C ASP A 15 -1.30 -1.81 15.16
N ALA A 16 -1.10 -0.79 15.99
CA ALA A 16 0.22 -0.27 16.29
C ALA A 16 1.07 -1.25 17.13
N GLU A 17 0.44 -2.10 17.94
CA GLU A 17 1.16 -3.08 18.77
C GLU A 17 1.86 -4.12 17.89
N PHE A 18 1.21 -4.54 16.80
CA PHE A 18 1.73 -5.55 15.88
C PHE A 18 2.36 -4.96 14.59
N GLY A 19 2.36 -3.63 14.47
CA GLY A 19 2.85 -2.90 13.31
C GLY A 19 1.99 -3.08 12.05
N ILE A 20 0.72 -3.44 12.20
CA ILE A 20 -0.20 -3.71 11.08
C ILE A 20 -0.73 -2.39 10.51
N LEU A 21 -0.72 -2.27 9.18
CA LEU A 21 -1.21 -1.13 8.42
C LEU A 21 -1.97 -1.60 7.17
N ASP A 22 -2.75 -2.67 7.29
CA ASP A 22 -3.48 -3.27 6.16
C ASP A 22 -4.45 -2.28 5.52
N HIS A 23 -4.51 -2.32 4.18
CA HIS A 23 -5.36 -1.47 3.38
C HIS A 23 -6.51 -2.28 2.77
N ASP A 24 -7.75 -1.88 3.05
CA ASP A 24 -8.94 -2.35 2.34
C ASP A 24 -9.27 -1.35 1.24
N PHE A 25 -9.04 -1.74 -0.01
CA PHE A 25 -9.55 -1.04 -1.18
C PHE A 25 -10.97 -1.53 -1.45
N LEU A 26 -11.91 -0.60 -1.44
CA LEU A 26 -13.34 -0.85 -1.65
C LEU A 26 -13.76 -0.12 -2.92
N ASP A 27 -14.19 -0.89 -3.92
CA ASP A 27 -14.90 -0.40 -5.10
C ASP A 27 -16.29 -1.06 -5.19
N ASP A 28 -17.08 -0.66 -6.19
CA ASP A 28 -18.46 -1.14 -6.37
C ASP A 28 -18.54 -2.66 -6.68
N THR A 29 -17.43 -3.29 -7.04
CA THR A 29 -17.35 -4.67 -7.53
C THR A 29 -16.61 -5.61 -6.58
N ALA A 30 -15.68 -5.10 -5.76
CA ALA A 30 -14.85 -5.90 -4.89
C ALA A 30 -14.28 -5.14 -3.69
N SER A 31 -13.99 -5.89 -2.62
CA SER A 31 -13.05 -5.50 -1.58
C SER A 31 -11.74 -6.24 -1.78
N ARG A 32 -10.63 -5.52 -1.88
CA ARG A 32 -9.28 -6.06 -1.95
C ARG A 32 -8.50 -5.66 -0.70
N ARG A 33 -8.02 -6.64 0.06
CA ARG A 33 -7.08 -6.40 1.15
C ARG A 33 -5.65 -6.43 0.61
N VAL A 34 -4.90 -5.39 0.93
CA VAL A 34 -3.48 -5.25 0.65
C VAL A 34 -2.78 -5.19 2.01
N PRO A 35 -2.21 -6.31 2.48
CA PRO A 35 -1.52 -6.34 3.75
C PRO A 35 -0.31 -5.40 3.74
N ALA A 36 -0.12 -4.64 4.81
CA ALA A 36 1.07 -3.82 4.99
C ALA A 36 1.53 -3.84 6.44
N ARG A 37 2.84 -3.76 6.64
CA ARG A 37 3.44 -3.91 7.97
C ARG A 37 4.67 -3.04 8.15
N VAL A 38 4.77 -2.44 9.34
CA VAL A 38 5.99 -1.85 9.88
C VAL A 38 6.65 -2.89 10.78
N VAL A 39 7.91 -3.20 10.54
CA VAL A 39 8.70 -4.13 11.34
C VAL A 39 9.91 -3.38 11.91
N PRO A 40 10.11 -3.35 13.24
CA PRO A 40 11.31 -2.75 13.82
C PRO A 40 12.59 -3.38 13.26
N ASN A 41 13.55 -2.54 12.87
CA ASN A 41 14.83 -2.97 12.32
C ASN A 41 15.95 -2.06 12.84
N GLY A 42 16.52 -2.42 13.99
CA GLY A 42 17.55 -1.62 14.64
C GLY A 42 17.02 -0.28 15.15
N ASP A 43 17.68 0.80 14.72
CA ASP A 43 17.29 2.20 14.96
C ASP A 43 16.23 2.71 13.98
N GLY A 44 15.87 1.92 12.97
CA GLY A 44 14.84 2.23 11.99
C GLY A 44 13.72 1.19 11.94
N ALA A 45 13.05 1.14 10.79
CA ALA A 45 12.01 0.18 10.52
C ALA A 45 12.00 -0.23 9.05
N GLU A 46 11.54 -1.45 8.78
CA GLU A 46 11.16 -1.92 7.47
C GLU A 46 9.67 -1.70 7.28
N PHE A 47 9.27 -1.06 6.18
CA PHE A 47 7.87 -0.99 5.77
C PHE A 47 7.66 -1.87 4.54
N MET A 48 6.80 -2.87 4.67
CA MET A 48 6.49 -3.82 3.59
C MET A 48 5.01 -3.79 3.25
N ILE A 49 4.72 -3.97 1.97
CA ILE A 49 3.36 -4.12 1.43
C ILE A 49 3.30 -5.38 0.56
N THR A 50 2.23 -6.15 0.67
CA THR A 50 2.00 -7.34 -0.18
C THR A 50 0.88 -7.06 -1.15
N PHE A 51 1.20 -6.89 -2.42
CA PHE A 51 0.24 -6.61 -3.48
C PHE A 51 0.13 -7.80 -4.44
N TYR A 52 -1.07 -8.38 -4.53
CA TYR A 52 -1.36 -9.48 -5.45
C TYR A 52 -1.98 -8.95 -6.73
N GLN A 53 -1.53 -9.43 -7.88
CA GLN A 53 -2.11 -9.09 -9.18
C GLN A 53 -3.60 -9.47 -9.21
N PRO A 54 -4.51 -8.47 -9.33
CA PRO A 54 -5.93 -8.73 -9.41
C PRO A 54 -6.30 -9.51 -10.68
N PRO A 55 -7.27 -10.44 -10.62
CA PRO A 55 -7.91 -10.95 -11.83
C PRO A 55 -8.41 -9.79 -12.71
N GLY A 56 -7.98 -9.77 -13.97
CA GLY A 56 -8.31 -8.71 -14.93
C GLY A 56 -7.18 -7.70 -15.18
N PHE A 57 -6.12 -7.69 -14.38
CA PHE A 57 -4.92 -6.90 -14.69
C PHE A 57 -4.02 -7.71 -15.63
N SER A 58 -3.53 -7.07 -16.70
CA SER A 58 -2.41 -7.60 -17.46
C SER A 58 -1.12 -7.45 -16.67
N ASP A 59 -0.12 -8.28 -16.99
CA ASP A 59 1.19 -8.22 -16.33
C ASP A 59 1.83 -6.84 -16.52
N GLN A 60 1.76 -6.28 -17.74
CA GLN A 60 2.26 -4.94 -18.02
C GLN A 60 1.59 -3.86 -17.15
N PHE A 61 0.26 -3.90 -17.03
CA PHE A 61 -0.45 -2.92 -16.22
C PHE A 61 -0.11 -3.10 -14.73
N PHE A 62 0.04 -4.34 -14.28
CA PHE A 62 0.47 -4.63 -12.91
C PHE A 62 1.88 -4.10 -12.63
N ASP A 63 2.84 -4.32 -13.52
CA ASP A 63 4.20 -3.79 -13.41
C ASP A 63 4.23 -2.26 -13.33
N GLU A 64 3.40 -1.58 -14.14
CA GLU A 64 3.21 -0.12 -14.06
C GLU A 64 2.68 0.33 -12.69
N GLN A 65 1.75 -0.43 -12.09
CA GLN A 65 1.25 -0.12 -10.75
C GLN A 65 2.33 -0.36 -9.68
N ILE A 66 3.12 -1.43 -9.78
CA ILE A 66 4.21 -1.71 -8.84
C ILE A 66 5.27 -0.60 -8.89
N ALA A 67 5.65 -0.12 -10.08
CA ALA A 67 6.59 1.00 -10.22
C ALA A 67 6.08 2.29 -9.56
N LEU A 68 4.76 2.53 -9.60
CA LEU A 68 4.15 3.65 -8.88
C LEU A 68 4.25 3.46 -7.36
N VAL A 69 3.95 2.25 -6.86
CA VAL A 69 4.11 1.91 -5.43
C VAL A 69 5.54 2.13 -4.97
N ASP A 70 6.55 1.71 -5.74
CA ASP A 70 7.96 1.93 -5.40
C ASP A 70 8.31 3.43 -5.27
N THR A 71 7.74 4.25 -6.15
CA THR A 71 7.91 5.71 -6.11
C THR A 71 7.25 6.30 -4.85
N GLU A 72 6.06 5.82 -4.50
CA GLU A 72 5.33 6.26 -3.30
C GLU A 72 6.07 5.85 -2.02
N LEU A 73 6.58 4.62 -1.92
CA LEU A 73 7.35 4.15 -0.76
C LEU A 73 8.68 4.89 -0.60
N SER A 74 9.37 5.18 -1.70
CA SER A 74 10.58 6.01 -1.69
C SER A 74 10.31 7.44 -1.20
N THR A 75 9.17 8.01 -1.61
CA THR A 75 8.72 9.32 -1.16
C THR A 75 8.36 9.29 0.33
N LEU A 76 7.61 8.28 0.77
CA LEU A 76 7.23 8.09 2.17
C LEU A 76 8.46 7.98 3.06
N LYS A 77 9.45 7.16 2.69
CA LYS A 77 10.72 7.03 3.39
C LYS A 77 11.40 8.38 3.55
N SER A 78 11.55 9.12 2.44
CA SER A 78 12.18 10.44 2.46
C SER A 78 11.45 11.41 3.40
N LEU A 79 10.12 11.43 3.38
CA LEU A 79 9.34 12.30 4.26
C LEU A 79 9.50 11.95 5.74
N LEU A 80 9.50 10.65 6.08
CA LEU A 80 9.65 10.19 7.46
C LEU A 80 11.06 10.44 8.01
N GLU A 81 12.09 10.28 7.18
CA GLU A 81 13.47 10.52 7.58
C GLU A 81 13.83 12.02 7.66
N LEU A 82 13.02 12.89 7.05
CA LEU A 82 13.16 14.35 7.17
C LEU A 82 12.46 14.92 8.41
N GLN A 83 11.57 14.16 9.05
CA GLN A 83 10.93 14.58 10.30
C GLN A 83 11.81 14.13 11.48
N GLU A 84 12.61 15.07 12.01
CA GLU A 84 13.28 14.92 13.31
C GLU A 84 12.31 15.04 14.49
#